data_AF-A0A2V9S6W7-F1
#
_entry.id   AF-A0A2V9S6W7-F1
#
_cell.length_a   1.000
_cell.length_b   1.000
_cell.length_c   1.000
_cell.angle_alpha   90.00
_cell.angle_beta   90.00
_cell.angle_gamma   90.00
#
_symmetry.space_group_name_H-M   'P 1'
#
loop_
_entity.id
_entity.type
_entity.pdbx_description
1 polymer ?
#
loop_
_entity_poly.entity_id
_entity_poly.type
_entity_poly.pdbx_seq_one_letter_code
_entity_poly.pdbx_strand_id
1 'polypeptide(L)'
;MEFKEPGIGCEMCHGPSGGHVIEMSEHDYHPKEPLDPPVNFHKIDSRKFVAICAQCHMQSAIRNPGPDGELNYVSSGEFFGNRLRQPFGEFSRKGFYKDGRFRQTTFIVEALERSQCFKKAELSCGTCHDPHSRDSASNPTSLKFRDEPDLMCTGCHTQFRDAVAISRHSHHAAESEGSRCVSCHMPRIMDALLFRARYHQIDDIPNAEMTKRFGPEESPNACLLCHTEKNAEWAGQQLSAWKPLRANAR
;
A
#
# COMPACT_ATOMS: atom_id res chain seq x y z
N MET A 1 -34.45 -11.41 -10.04
CA MET A 1 -33.09 -11.52 -9.47
C MET A 1 -32.52 -10.11 -9.52
N GLU A 2 -32.66 -9.38 -8.41
CA GLU A 2 -32.27 -7.98 -8.34
C GLU A 2 -30.79 -7.94 -7.96
N PHE A 3 -29.96 -7.41 -8.85
CA PHE A 3 -28.53 -7.22 -8.62
C PHE A 3 -28.34 -6.08 -7.61
N LYS A 4 -27.95 -6.37 -6.38
CA LYS A 4 -27.51 -5.36 -5.40
C LYS A 4 -25.98 -5.19 -5.53
N GLU A 5 -25.59 -4.11 -6.21
CA GLU A 5 -24.23 -3.55 -6.39
C GLU A 5 -23.12 -4.46 -6.95
N PRO A 6 -22.61 -4.20 -8.18
CA PRO A 6 -21.42 -4.88 -8.68
C PRO A 6 -20.14 -4.27 -8.08
N GLY A 7 -19.48 -4.98 -7.15
CA GLY A 7 -18.10 -4.70 -6.74
C GLY A 7 -17.89 -4.42 -5.24
N ILE A 8 -17.04 -3.44 -4.92
CA ILE A 8 -16.73 -3.02 -3.55
C ILE A 8 -17.71 -1.90 -3.16
N GLY A 9 -18.82 -2.26 -2.50
CA GLY A 9 -19.83 -1.32 -2.00
C GLY A 9 -19.52 -0.78 -0.59
N CYS A 10 -20.42 0.07 -0.05
CA CYS A 10 -20.23 0.74 1.25
C CYS A 10 -19.94 -0.24 2.39
N GLU A 11 -20.72 -1.32 2.45
CA GLU A 11 -20.68 -2.30 3.54
C GLU A 11 -19.44 -3.18 3.50
N MET A 12 -18.69 -3.22 2.38
CA MET A 12 -17.41 -3.96 2.31
C MET A 12 -16.30 -3.32 3.16
N CYS A 13 -16.42 -2.02 3.45
CA CYS A 13 -15.49 -1.27 4.29
C CYS A 13 -16.13 -0.79 5.60
N HIS A 14 -17.43 -0.53 5.61
CA HIS A 14 -18.13 -0.07 6.80
C HIS A 14 -18.86 -1.19 7.56
N GLY A 15 -18.98 -2.40 7.00
CA GLY A 15 -19.74 -3.49 7.57
C GLY A 15 -21.26 -3.37 7.31
N PRO A 16 -22.03 -4.44 7.62
CA PRO A 16 -23.47 -4.50 7.39
C PRO A 16 -24.19 -3.44 8.24
N SER A 17 -24.79 -2.45 7.59
CA SER A 17 -25.32 -1.25 8.24
C SER A 17 -26.85 -1.30 8.42
N GLY A 18 -27.50 -2.42 8.11
CA GLY A 18 -28.94 -2.58 8.24
C GLY A 18 -29.46 -2.36 9.67
N GLY A 19 -28.75 -2.85 10.69
CA GLY A 19 -29.10 -2.60 12.10
C GLY A 19 -29.08 -1.11 12.43
N HIS A 20 -28.02 -0.41 12.02
CA HIS A 20 -27.90 1.03 12.18
C HIS A 20 -29.07 1.79 11.51
N VAL A 21 -29.51 1.39 10.32
CA VAL A 21 -30.67 2.03 9.66
C VAL A 21 -31.94 1.88 10.49
N ILE A 22 -32.17 0.70 11.08
CA ILE A 22 -33.33 0.44 11.96
C ILE A 22 -33.25 1.33 13.19
N GLU A 23 -32.12 1.31 13.91
CA GLU A 23 -31.88 2.14 15.11
C GLU A 23 -32.15 3.63 14.84
N MET A 24 -31.62 4.15 13.73
CA MET A 24 -31.81 5.57 13.36
C MET A 24 -33.27 5.88 13.00
N SER A 25 -33.99 4.94 12.38
CA SER A 25 -35.41 5.12 12.02
C SER A 25 -36.34 5.07 13.25
N GLU A 26 -35.98 4.25 14.25
CA GLU A 26 -36.71 4.10 15.50
C GLU A 26 -36.31 5.14 16.55
N HIS A 27 -35.33 6.00 16.24
CA HIS A 27 -34.73 6.97 17.17
C HIS A 27 -34.12 6.32 18.41
N ASP A 28 -33.68 5.06 18.28
CA ASP A 28 -33.11 4.25 19.35
C ASP A 28 -31.58 4.37 19.34
N TYR A 29 -31.10 5.55 19.72
CA TYR A 29 -29.68 5.89 19.62
C TYR A 29 -28.87 5.32 20.78
N HIS A 30 -28.02 4.34 20.48
CA HIS A 30 -27.07 3.78 21.45
C HIS A 30 -25.62 4.17 21.11
N PRO A 31 -24.76 4.34 22.12
CA PRO A 31 -23.33 4.40 21.90
C PRO A 31 -22.84 3.10 21.28
N LYS A 32 -22.16 3.18 20.13
CA LYS A 32 -21.52 2.05 19.46
C LYS A 32 -20.00 2.19 19.46
N GLU A 33 -19.30 1.07 19.44
CA GLU A 33 -17.86 1.08 19.28
C GLU A 33 -17.46 1.55 17.87
N PRO A 34 -16.25 2.12 17.71
CA PRO A 34 -15.78 2.58 16.40
C PRO A 34 -15.75 1.50 15.31
N LEU A 35 -15.56 0.23 15.69
CA LEU A 35 -15.54 -0.92 14.77
C LEU A 35 -16.91 -1.55 14.54
N ASP A 36 -17.93 -1.18 15.30
CA ASP A 36 -19.29 -1.66 15.05
C ASP A 36 -19.81 -1.04 13.74
N PRO A 37 -20.49 -1.80 12.87
CA PRO A 37 -21.07 -1.25 11.66
C PRO A 37 -22.08 -0.12 11.90
N PRO A 38 -22.08 0.96 11.10
CA PRO A 38 -21.05 1.32 10.15
C PRO A 38 -19.75 1.74 10.84
N VAL A 39 -18.61 1.18 10.43
CA VAL A 39 -17.30 1.53 11.00
C VAL A 39 -17.03 3.02 10.87
N ASN A 40 -16.54 3.61 11.96
CA ASN A 40 -16.10 4.98 11.99
C ASN A 40 -14.57 5.07 11.86
N PHE A 41 -14.09 5.28 10.63
CA PHE A 41 -12.67 5.40 10.32
C PHE A 41 -11.97 6.59 11.01
N HIS A 42 -12.70 7.60 11.48
CA HIS A 42 -12.14 8.72 12.23
C HIS A 42 -11.84 8.38 13.69
N LYS A 43 -12.39 7.27 14.20
CA LYS A 43 -12.28 6.84 15.59
C LYS A 43 -11.49 5.53 15.77
N ILE A 44 -10.84 5.03 14.71
CA ILE A 44 -9.97 3.86 14.76
C ILE A 44 -8.52 4.25 14.49
N ASP A 45 -7.58 3.47 15.02
CA ASP A 45 -6.16 3.63 14.75
C ASP A 45 -5.77 3.16 13.34
N SER A 46 -4.55 3.51 12.93
CA SER A 46 -4.02 3.17 11.61
C SER A 46 -3.94 1.66 11.36
N ARG A 47 -3.71 0.86 12.40
CA ARG A 47 -3.65 -0.61 12.28
C ARG A 47 -5.02 -1.15 11.94
N LYS A 48 -6.07 -0.78 12.68
CA LYS A 48 -7.45 -1.16 12.40
C LYS A 48 -7.89 -0.71 11.01
N PHE A 49 -7.56 0.53 10.62
CA PHE A 49 -7.79 1.02 9.25
C PHE A 49 -7.19 0.05 8.21
N VAL A 50 -5.90 -0.26 8.33
CA VAL A 50 -5.22 -1.15 7.37
C VAL A 50 -5.78 -2.56 7.41
N ALA A 51 -6.27 -3.04 8.56
CA ALA A 51 -6.90 -4.36 8.67
C ALA A 51 -8.15 -4.47 7.78
N ILE A 52 -8.91 -3.39 7.66
CA ILE A 52 -10.10 -3.33 6.79
C ILE A 52 -9.67 -3.45 5.32
N CYS A 53 -8.62 -2.74 4.90
CA CYS A 53 -8.07 -2.83 3.54
C CYS A 53 -7.41 -4.20 3.27
N ALA A 54 -6.82 -4.82 4.30
CA ALA A 54 -6.27 -6.18 4.26
C ALA A 54 -7.34 -7.23 3.95
N GLN A 55 -8.61 -6.86 4.12
CA GLN A 55 -9.77 -7.42 3.44
C GLN A 55 -9.38 -8.05 2.11
N CYS A 56 -8.97 -7.20 1.16
CA CYS A 56 -8.70 -7.57 -0.22
C CYS A 56 -7.22 -7.40 -0.64
N HIS A 57 -6.48 -6.53 0.02
CA HIS A 57 -5.10 -6.18 -0.34
C HIS A 57 -4.03 -6.94 0.47
N MET A 58 -4.44 -7.98 1.20
CA MET A 58 -3.56 -8.95 1.86
C MET A 58 -3.84 -10.35 1.32
N GLN A 59 -2.91 -10.90 0.55
CA GLN A 59 -3.04 -12.23 -0.05
C GLN A 59 -3.06 -13.33 1.00
N SER A 60 -2.34 -13.12 2.10
CA SER A 60 -2.26 -14.07 3.21
C SER A 60 -3.46 -14.07 4.14
N ALA A 61 -4.39 -13.11 4.02
CA ALA A 61 -5.54 -13.00 4.90
C ALA A 61 -6.47 -14.22 4.75
N ILE A 62 -6.69 -14.93 5.85
CA ILE A 62 -7.67 -16.01 5.90
C ILE A 62 -9.06 -15.40 6.03
N ARG A 63 -9.95 -15.74 5.11
CA ARG A 63 -11.36 -15.35 5.15
C ARG A 63 -12.20 -16.59 5.40
N ASN A 64 -12.92 -16.59 6.50
CA ASN A 64 -13.90 -17.64 6.76
C ASN A 64 -15.20 -17.26 6.05
N PRO A 65 -15.84 -18.21 5.34
CA PRO A 65 -17.17 -17.96 4.85
C PRO A 65 -18.13 -17.74 6.02
N GLY A 66 -19.11 -16.87 5.82
CA GLY A 66 -20.25 -16.76 6.73
C GLY A 66 -21.18 -17.97 6.65
N PRO A 67 -22.23 -18.00 7.47
CA PRO A 67 -23.15 -19.14 7.58
C PRO A 67 -23.77 -19.57 6.25
N ASP A 68 -23.97 -18.63 5.32
CA ASP A 68 -24.59 -18.85 4.01
C ASP A 68 -23.55 -18.91 2.87
N GLY A 69 -22.26 -19.02 3.20
CA GLY A 69 -21.16 -19.13 2.24
C GLY A 69 -20.64 -17.79 1.71
N GLU A 70 -21.07 -16.66 2.27
CA GLU A 70 -20.54 -15.34 1.92
C GLU A 70 -19.03 -15.22 2.26
N LEU A 71 -18.21 -14.62 1.39
CA LEU A 71 -16.77 -14.45 1.68
C LEU A 71 -16.36 -13.02 2.06
N ASN A 72 -17.19 -12.02 1.73
CA ASN A 72 -16.91 -10.60 1.98
C ASN A 72 -18.14 -9.82 2.49
N TYR A 73 -19.29 -10.48 2.66
CA TYR A 73 -20.54 -9.86 3.09
C TYR A 73 -21.13 -10.64 4.26
N VAL A 74 -20.43 -10.63 5.39
CA VAL A 74 -20.91 -11.33 6.59
C VAL A 74 -22.08 -10.55 7.17
N SER A 75 -23.26 -11.17 7.19
CA SER A 75 -24.49 -10.57 7.70
C SER A 75 -24.57 -10.59 9.23
N SER A 76 -23.69 -11.36 9.88
CA SER A 76 -23.61 -11.53 11.33
C SER A 76 -22.18 -11.92 11.76
N GLY A 77 -21.81 -11.64 13.01
CA GLY A 77 -20.49 -11.96 13.57
C GLY A 77 -19.47 -10.81 13.49
N GLU A 78 -18.20 -11.11 13.78
CA GLU A 78 -17.10 -10.14 13.74
C GLU A 78 -16.69 -9.87 12.28
N PHE A 79 -17.11 -8.72 11.74
CA PHE A 79 -16.86 -8.34 10.35
C PHE A 79 -15.38 -8.02 10.07
N PHE A 80 -14.68 -7.44 11.05
CA PHE A 80 -13.24 -7.17 10.98
C PHE A 80 -12.48 -8.03 11.99
N GLY A 81 -12.31 -9.31 11.64
CA GLY A 81 -11.70 -10.30 12.52
C GLY A 81 -10.18 -10.18 12.68
N ASN A 82 -9.67 -11.01 13.60
CA ASN A 82 -8.24 -11.21 13.81
C ASN A 82 -7.51 -11.56 12.49
N ARG A 83 -6.33 -10.97 12.28
CA ARG A 83 -5.48 -11.16 11.09
C ARG A 83 -4.81 -12.54 11.08
N LEU A 84 -5.60 -13.59 11.04
CA LEU A 84 -5.08 -14.92 10.76
C LEU A 84 -4.47 -14.90 9.35
N ARG A 85 -3.25 -15.41 9.25
CA ARG A 85 -2.49 -15.40 8.01
C ARG A 85 -2.05 -16.80 7.67
N GLN A 86 -2.24 -17.16 6.41
CA GLN A 86 -1.60 -18.34 5.87
C GLN A 86 -0.09 -18.08 5.73
N PRO A 87 0.79 -19.04 6.07
CA PRO A 87 2.22 -18.89 5.87
C PRO A 87 2.57 -18.64 4.40
N PHE A 88 3.59 -17.80 4.14
CA PHE A 88 3.94 -17.46 2.76
C PHE A 88 4.39 -18.66 1.90
N GLY A 89 4.88 -19.73 2.54
CA GLY A 89 5.29 -20.96 1.88
C GLY A 89 4.16 -21.70 1.16
N GLU A 90 2.90 -21.39 1.48
CA GLU A 90 1.73 -22.01 0.86
C GLU A 90 1.32 -21.33 -0.46
N PHE A 91 1.89 -20.16 -0.78
CA PHE A 91 1.59 -19.46 -2.03
C PHE A 91 2.58 -19.86 -3.14
N SER A 92 2.14 -19.69 -4.39
CA SER A 92 3.01 -19.90 -5.54
C SER A 92 4.27 -19.04 -5.45
N ARG A 93 5.43 -19.63 -5.73
CA ARG A 93 6.72 -18.91 -5.80
C ARG A 93 6.68 -17.73 -6.79
N LYS A 94 5.79 -17.75 -7.78
CA LYS A 94 5.59 -16.63 -8.72
C LYS A 94 5.09 -15.35 -8.04
N GLY A 95 4.54 -15.44 -6.84
CA GLY A 95 4.13 -14.27 -6.04
C GLY A 95 5.28 -13.50 -5.40
N PHE A 96 6.52 -13.99 -5.54
CA PHE A 96 7.70 -13.46 -4.84
C PHE A 96 8.87 -13.27 -5.81
N TYR A 97 9.64 -12.21 -5.58
CA TYR A 97 10.97 -12.05 -6.13
C TYR A 97 11.98 -12.90 -5.34
N LYS A 98 13.10 -13.28 -5.95
CA LYS A 98 14.15 -14.07 -5.27
C LYS A 98 14.85 -13.31 -4.16
N ASP A 99 14.77 -11.98 -4.18
CA ASP A 99 15.25 -11.12 -3.10
C ASP A 99 14.28 -10.99 -1.91
N GLY A 100 13.13 -11.68 -1.96
CA GLY A 100 12.15 -11.73 -0.88
C GLY A 100 11.07 -10.65 -0.93
N ARG A 101 11.12 -9.73 -1.89
CA ARG A 101 10.04 -8.76 -2.15
C ARG A 101 8.83 -9.44 -2.78
N PHE A 102 7.67 -8.84 -2.60
CA PHE A 102 6.44 -9.36 -3.20
C PHE A 102 6.28 -8.88 -4.63
N ARG A 103 5.80 -9.77 -5.49
CA ARG A 103 5.64 -9.53 -6.92
C ARG A 103 4.20 -9.26 -7.35
N GLN A 104 3.19 -9.56 -6.54
CA GLN A 104 1.77 -9.42 -6.93
C GLN A 104 1.05 -8.37 -6.10
N THR A 105 0.14 -7.61 -6.72
CA THR A 105 -0.60 -6.52 -6.04
C THR A 105 -1.49 -6.98 -4.88
N THR A 106 -1.78 -8.27 -4.78
CA THR A 106 -2.50 -8.81 -3.63
C THR A 106 -1.68 -8.80 -2.35
N PHE A 107 -0.35 -8.62 -2.42
CA PHE A 107 0.55 -8.51 -1.26
C PHE A 107 0.84 -7.05 -0.83
N ILE A 108 0.01 -6.08 -1.24
CA ILE A 108 0.27 -4.65 -0.98
C ILE A 108 0.34 -4.37 0.53
N VAL A 109 -0.58 -4.92 1.32
CA VAL A 109 -0.56 -4.72 2.77
C VAL A 109 0.67 -5.38 3.38
N GLU A 110 1.03 -6.60 2.99
CA GLU A 110 2.25 -7.24 3.51
C GLU A 110 3.51 -6.47 3.15
N ALA A 111 3.56 -5.83 1.97
CA ALA A 111 4.66 -4.93 1.61
C ALA A 111 4.67 -3.67 2.48
N LEU A 112 3.53 -3.02 2.68
CA LEU A 112 3.38 -1.85 3.55
C LEU A 112 3.79 -2.15 4.98
N GLU A 113 3.36 -3.29 5.52
CA GLU A 113 3.67 -3.72 6.89
C GLU A 113 5.16 -3.95 7.12
N ARG A 114 5.92 -4.25 6.05
CA ARG A 114 7.39 -4.38 6.13
C ARG A 114 8.09 -3.02 6.24
N SER A 115 7.45 -1.93 5.85
CA SER A 115 8.08 -0.62 5.81
C SER A 115 8.32 0.01 7.19
N GLN A 116 9.41 0.76 7.33
CA GLN A 116 9.63 1.61 8.49
C GLN A 116 8.52 2.64 8.67
N CYS A 117 7.93 3.16 7.58
CA CYS A 117 6.83 4.12 7.64
C CYS A 117 5.64 3.54 8.41
N PHE A 118 5.23 2.31 8.10
CA PHE A 118 4.16 1.64 8.83
C PHE A 118 4.58 1.23 10.25
N LYS A 119 5.81 0.76 10.44
CA LYS A 119 6.29 0.28 11.74
C LYS A 119 6.46 1.39 12.78
N LYS A 120 6.81 2.60 12.35
CA LYS A 120 7.19 3.71 13.25
C LYS A 120 6.20 4.87 13.31
N ALA A 121 5.21 4.91 12.40
CA ALA A 121 4.21 5.97 12.37
C ALA A 121 2.80 5.39 12.29
N GLU A 122 1.80 6.23 12.58
CA GLU A 122 0.37 5.94 12.43
C GLU A 122 -0.06 6.06 10.95
N LEU A 123 0.61 5.32 10.07
CA LEU A 123 0.34 5.34 8.63
C LEU A 123 -0.77 4.34 8.27
N SER A 124 -1.81 4.82 7.58
CA SER A 124 -2.85 3.98 6.98
C SER A 124 -2.94 4.20 5.47
N CYS A 125 -3.71 3.35 4.79
CA CYS A 125 -4.01 3.55 3.37
C CYS A 125 -4.66 4.92 3.14
N GLY A 126 -5.54 5.32 4.05
CA GLY A 126 -6.21 6.62 4.07
C GLY A 126 -5.28 7.80 4.30
N THR A 127 -4.01 7.62 4.68
CA THR A 127 -3.06 8.74 4.73
C THR A 127 -2.76 9.29 3.33
N CYS A 128 -2.69 8.42 2.32
CA CYS A 128 -2.33 8.77 0.94
C CYS A 128 -3.49 8.62 -0.05
N HIS A 129 -4.44 7.72 0.23
CA HIS A 129 -5.56 7.41 -0.66
C HIS A 129 -6.89 7.94 -0.13
N ASP A 130 -7.77 8.37 -1.04
CA ASP A 130 -9.15 8.75 -0.78
C ASP A 130 -10.12 7.73 -1.41
N PRO A 131 -10.65 6.79 -0.62
CA PRO A 131 -11.57 5.76 -1.13
C PRO A 131 -12.93 6.33 -1.55
N HIS A 132 -13.25 7.57 -1.18
CA HIS A 132 -14.53 8.22 -1.49
C HIS A 132 -14.40 9.37 -2.50
N SER A 133 -13.26 9.45 -3.19
CA SER A 133 -13.06 10.52 -4.15
C SER A 133 -14.09 10.46 -5.28
N ARG A 134 -14.61 11.63 -5.64
CA ARG A 134 -15.58 11.82 -6.74
C ARG A 134 -14.92 11.77 -8.12
N ASP A 135 -13.59 11.65 -8.17
CA ASP A 135 -12.79 11.73 -9.41
C ASP A 135 -12.26 10.36 -9.89
N SER A 136 -12.82 9.25 -9.40
CA SER A 136 -12.34 7.88 -9.62
C SER A 136 -12.08 7.52 -11.09
N ALA A 137 -12.89 8.02 -12.03
CA ALA A 137 -12.69 7.84 -13.47
C ALA A 137 -11.36 8.43 -13.99
N SER A 138 -10.91 9.53 -13.39
CA SER A 138 -9.65 10.22 -13.73
C SER A 138 -8.51 9.94 -12.75
N ASN A 139 -8.80 9.25 -11.64
CA ASN A 139 -7.86 8.92 -10.58
C ASN A 139 -8.07 7.44 -10.17
N PRO A 140 -7.67 6.49 -11.04
CA PRO A 140 -7.88 5.07 -10.80
C PRO A 140 -7.07 4.53 -9.60
N THR A 141 -6.12 5.32 -9.11
CA THR A 141 -5.34 5.03 -7.90
C THR A 141 -5.94 5.63 -6.62
N SER A 142 -7.02 6.41 -6.73
CA SER A 142 -7.65 7.10 -5.59
C SER A 142 -6.64 7.90 -4.75
N LEU A 143 -5.67 8.57 -5.37
CA LEU A 143 -4.65 9.33 -4.64
C LEU A 143 -5.21 10.67 -4.18
N LYS A 144 -4.98 11.02 -2.90
CA LYS A 144 -5.35 12.32 -2.32
C LYS A 144 -4.60 13.49 -2.95
N PHE A 145 -3.31 13.28 -3.21
CA PHE A 145 -2.39 14.31 -3.68
C PHE A 145 -2.12 14.14 -5.17
N ARG A 146 -3.19 14.09 -5.99
CA ARG A 146 -3.06 13.72 -7.41
C ARG A 146 -2.16 14.70 -8.18
N ASP A 147 -2.34 15.99 -7.96
CA ASP A 147 -1.64 17.04 -8.70
C ASP A 147 -0.23 17.30 -8.13
N GLU A 148 -0.01 16.96 -6.85
CA GLU A 148 1.28 17.07 -6.16
C GLU A 148 1.64 15.79 -5.37
N PRO A 149 1.95 14.67 -6.05
CA PRO A 149 2.07 13.36 -5.40
C PRO A 149 3.10 13.30 -4.25
N ASP A 150 4.19 14.07 -4.34
CA ASP A 150 5.24 14.06 -3.32
C ASP A 150 4.77 14.60 -1.96
N LEU A 151 3.61 15.28 -1.87
CA LEU A 151 2.99 15.66 -0.59
C LEU A 151 2.65 14.45 0.28
N MET A 152 2.40 13.28 -0.32
CA MET A 152 2.16 12.04 0.42
C MET A 152 3.39 11.60 1.24
N CYS A 153 4.59 11.98 0.80
CA CYS A 153 5.86 11.67 1.46
C CYS A 153 6.34 12.85 2.33
N THR A 154 6.31 14.04 1.76
CA THR A 154 6.85 15.27 2.39
C THR A 154 5.94 15.87 3.45
N GLY A 155 4.73 15.32 3.66
CA GLY A 155 3.93 15.55 4.86
C GLY A 155 4.72 15.23 6.14
N CYS A 156 5.46 14.12 6.14
CA CYS A 156 6.34 13.71 7.24
C CYS A 156 7.82 14.00 6.95
N HIS A 157 8.27 13.83 5.71
CA HIS A 157 9.66 14.04 5.31
C HIS A 157 9.88 15.48 4.83
N THR A 158 9.65 16.44 5.72
CA THR A 158 9.62 17.88 5.41
C THR A 158 10.96 18.41 4.91
N GLN A 159 12.08 17.78 5.26
CA GLN A 159 13.42 18.15 4.82
C GLN A 159 13.64 18.04 3.30
N PHE A 160 12.74 17.36 2.57
CA PHE A 160 12.84 17.18 1.12
C PHE A 160 11.82 18.01 0.34
N ARG A 161 11.14 18.98 0.98
CA ARG A 161 10.23 19.92 0.28
C ARG A 161 10.97 20.93 -0.59
N ASP A 162 12.22 21.21 -0.27
CA ASP A 162 13.05 22.15 -1.00
C ASP A 162 13.65 21.50 -2.27
N ALA A 163 13.62 22.24 -3.39
CA ALA A 163 14.08 21.77 -4.70
C ALA A 163 15.57 21.39 -4.71
N VAL A 164 16.41 22.12 -3.97
CA VAL A 164 17.84 21.81 -3.85
C VAL A 164 18.05 20.55 -3.01
N ALA A 165 17.31 20.42 -1.90
CA ALA A 165 17.37 19.25 -1.04
C ALA A 165 16.95 17.97 -1.77
N ILE A 166 15.83 17.99 -2.52
CA ILE A 166 15.39 16.83 -3.28
C ILE A 166 16.36 16.51 -4.43
N SER A 167 16.85 17.50 -5.18
CA SER A 167 17.85 17.26 -6.23
C SER A 167 19.14 16.66 -5.69
N ARG A 168 19.59 17.11 -4.52
CA ARG A 168 20.77 16.53 -3.86
C ARG A 168 20.50 15.11 -3.36
N HIS A 169 19.29 14.81 -2.91
CA HIS A 169 18.93 13.48 -2.43
C HIS A 169 18.76 12.48 -3.57
N SER A 170 18.04 12.85 -4.63
CA SER A 170 17.75 12.00 -5.78
C SER A 170 18.90 11.95 -6.78
N HIS A 171 19.80 12.92 -6.76
CA HIS A 171 20.80 13.17 -7.81
C HIS A 171 20.20 13.41 -9.20
N HIS A 172 18.97 13.92 -9.25
CA HIS A 172 18.28 14.31 -10.47
C HIS A 172 17.85 15.78 -10.42
N ALA A 173 17.53 16.38 -11.57
CA ALA A 173 16.92 17.72 -11.60
C ALA A 173 15.59 17.71 -10.83
N ALA A 174 15.29 18.77 -10.08
CA ALA A 174 14.17 18.80 -9.12
C ALA A 174 12.83 18.43 -9.77
N GLU A 175 12.57 18.93 -10.98
CA GLU A 175 11.32 18.71 -11.71
C GLU A 175 11.27 17.41 -12.52
N SER A 176 12.34 16.61 -12.53
CA SER A 176 12.39 15.38 -13.31
C SER A 176 11.65 14.23 -12.62
N GLU A 177 11.21 13.23 -13.40
CA GLU A 177 10.60 12.02 -12.84
C GLU A 177 11.50 11.30 -11.82
N GLY A 178 12.83 11.35 -12.00
CA GLY A 178 13.80 10.76 -11.08
C GLY A 178 13.86 11.42 -9.70
N SER A 179 13.36 12.65 -9.56
CA SER A 179 13.25 13.33 -8.26
C SER A 179 11.94 13.06 -7.52
N ARG A 180 10.96 12.39 -8.16
CA ARG A 180 9.71 12.01 -7.47
C ARG A 180 9.99 10.90 -6.48
N CYS A 181 9.46 11.02 -5.26
CA CYS A 181 9.76 10.06 -4.17
C CYS A 181 9.42 8.63 -4.60
N VAL A 182 8.24 8.47 -5.18
CA VAL A 182 7.67 7.18 -5.61
C VAL A 182 8.44 6.52 -6.75
N SER A 183 9.28 7.24 -7.50
CA SER A 183 10.07 6.68 -8.60
C SER A 183 11.08 5.66 -8.10
N CYS A 184 11.73 5.95 -6.97
CA CYS A 184 12.74 5.09 -6.37
C CYS A 184 12.20 4.27 -5.20
N HIS A 185 11.36 4.88 -4.34
CA HIS A 185 10.88 4.27 -3.10
C HIS A 185 9.62 3.42 -3.27
N MET A 186 8.90 3.56 -4.39
CA MET A 186 7.73 2.76 -4.71
C MET A 186 7.77 2.32 -6.19
N PRO A 187 8.80 1.61 -6.64
CA PRO A 187 8.95 1.30 -8.07
C PRO A 187 7.80 0.43 -8.59
N ARG A 188 7.50 0.51 -9.89
CA ARG A 188 6.44 -0.28 -10.54
C ARG A 188 6.88 -1.73 -10.76
N ILE A 189 6.90 -2.51 -9.69
CA ILE A 189 7.38 -3.90 -9.67
C ILE A 189 6.33 -4.89 -9.13
N MET A 190 5.10 -4.46 -8.90
CA MET A 190 4.03 -5.40 -8.51
C MET A 190 3.16 -5.69 -9.74
N ASP A 191 3.17 -6.93 -10.22
CA ASP A 191 2.33 -7.42 -11.30
C ASP A 191 0.85 -7.40 -10.85
N ALA A 192 0.04 -6.62 -11.57
CA ALA A 192 -1.42 -6.70 -11.60
C ALA A 192 -1.85 -7.41 -12.90
N LEU A 193 -3.16 -7.53 -13.14
CA LEU A 193 -3.66 -8.25 -14.33
C LEU A 193 -3.21 -7.62 -15.66
N LEU A 194 -3.21 -6.29 -15.76
CA LEU A 194 -2.97 -5.55 -17.01
C LEU A 194 -1.81 -4.55 -16.94
N PHE A 195 -1.23 -4.35 -15.76
CA PHE A 195 -0.19 -3.34 -15.54
C PHE A 195 0.68 -3.69 -14.34
N ARG A 196 1.79 -2.96 -14.15
CA ARG A 196 2.59 -3.03 -12.93
C ARG A 196 2.27 -1.87 -11.99
N ALA A 197 1.82 -2.19 -10.78
CA ALA A 197 1.56 -1.24 -9.72
C ALA A 197 2.84 -0.91 -8.94
N ARG A 198 2.77 0.21 -8.20
CA ARG A 198 3.80 0.71 -7.30
C ARG A 198 3.99 -0.25 -6.10
N TYR A 199 5.23 -0.53 -5.72
CA TYR A 199 5.56 -1.32 -4.53
C TYR A 199 5.34 -0.52 -3.25
N HIS A 200 4.82 -1.17 -2.20
CA HIS A 200 4.38 -0.50 -0.98
C HIS A 200 5.29 -0.74 0.24
N GLN A 201 6.43 -1.43 0.09
CA GLN A 201 7.49 -1.35 1.08
C GLN A 201 8.31 -0.07 0.80
N ILE A 202 7.79 1.06 1.26
CA ILE A 202 8.19 2.42 0.83
C ILE A 202 9.66 2.76 1.17
N ASP A 203 10.22 2.12 2.20
CA ASP A 203 11.62 2.27 2.59
C ASP A 203 12.58 1.34 1.83
N ASP A 204 12.11 0.62 0.80
CA ASP A 204 12.96 -0.15 -0.11
C ASP A 204 13.79 0.80 -0.97
N ILE A 205 15.10 0.81 -0.74
CA ILE A 205 16.07 1.60 -1.51
C ILE A 205 16.65 0.69 -2.62
N PRO A 206 16.83 1.18 -3.86
CA PRO A 206 17.34 0.37 -4.97
C PRO A 206 18.62 -0.40 -4.59
N ASN A 207 18.53 -1.73 -4.61
CA ASN A 207 19.64 -2.59 -4.21
C ASN A 207 20.29 -3.25 -5.43
N ALA A 208 21.34 -2.61 -5.95
CA ALA A 208 22.08 -3.10 -7.10
C ALA A 208 22.72 -4.48 -6.87
N GLU A 209 23.12 -4.80 -5.64
CA GLU A 209 23.75 -6.08 -5.33
C GLU A 209 22.77 -7.25 -5.46
N MET A 210 21.53 -7.07 -5.01
CA MET A 210 20.49 -8.08 -5.16
C MET A 210 20.13 -8.29 -6.64
N THR A 211 20.10 -7.22 -7.43
CA THR A 211 19.90 -7.31 -8.88
C THR A 211 21.05 -8.01 -9.59
N LYS A 212 22.32 -7.80 -9.18
CA LYS A 212 23.46 -8.57 -9.70
C LYS A 212 23.33 -10.06 -9.39
N ARG A 213 22.91 -10.37 -8.15
CA ARG A 213 22.80 -11.76 -7.67
C ARG A 213 21.68 -12.54 -8.35
N PHE A 214 20.51 -11.94 -8.53
CA PHE A 214 19.31 -12.65 -8.99
C PHE A 214 18.88 -12.29 -10.41
N GLY A 215 19.44 -11.24 -10.99
CA GLY A 215 19.04 -10.69 -12.29
C GLY A 215 17.89 -9.68 -12.18
N PRO A 216 17.71 -8.80 -13.18
CA PRO A 216 16.70 -7.74 -13.17
C PRO A 216 15.26 -8.24 -13.20
N GLU A 217 15.00 -9.46 -13.69
CA GLU A 217 13.65 -10.05 -13.70
C GLU A 217 13.23 -10.54 -12.31
N GLU A 218 14.17 -11.07 -11.54
CA GLU A 218 13.92 -11.70 -10.23
C GLU A 218 14.32 -10.82 -9.04
N SER A 219 14.92 -9.67 -9.32
CA SER A 219 15.24 -8.60 -8.37
C SER A 219 15.31 -7.25 -9.10
N PRO A 220 14.15 -6.68 -9.52
CA PRO A 220 14.11 -5.45 -10.28
C PRO A 220 14.65 -4.26 -9.49
N ASN A 221 15.34 -3.35 -10.18
CA ASN A 221 15.96 -2.17 -9.58
C ASN A 221 15.28 -0.91 -10.10
N ALA A 222 14.91 0.01 -9.21
CA ALA A 222 14.19 1.22 -9.62
C ALA A 222 14.98 2.08 -10.63
N CYS A 223 16.32 2.15 -10.49
CA CYS A 223 17.16 2.90 -11.42
C CYS A 223 17.09 2.29 -12.84
N LEU A 224 17.09 0.96 -12.92
CA LEU A 224 17.09 0.23 -14.21
C LEU A 224 15.72 0.21 -14.89
N LEU A 225 14.66 0.66 -14.21
CA LEU A 225 13.35 0.87 -14.85
C LEU A 225 13.37 2.08 -15.80
N CYS A 226 14.20 3.10 -15.52
CA CYS A 226 14.35 4.29 -16.36
C CYS A 226 15.64 4.23 -17.20
N HIS A 227 16.71 3.66 -16.66
CA HIS A 227 18.01 3.53 -17.33
C HIS A 227 18.17 2.14 -17.97
N THR A 228 17.34 1.84 -18.98
CA THR A 228 17.24 0.50 -19.60
C THR A 228 18.52 0.01 -20.27
N GLU A 229 19.36 0.93 -20.74
CA GLU A 229 20.66 0.62 -21.37
C GLU A 229 21.79 0.40 -20.37
N LYS A 230 21.49 0.45 -19.06
CA LYS A 230 22.47 0.27 -17.98
C LYS A 230 22.26 -1.07 -17.29
N ASN A 231 23.29 -1.51 -16.58
CA ASN A 231 23.27 -2.76 -15.82
C ASN A 231 23.36 -2.50 -14.30
N ALA A 232 23.20 -3.56 -13.53
CA ALA A 232 23.27 -3.47 -12.07
C ALA A 232 24.64 -3.03 -11.54
N GLU A 233 25.72 -3.23 -12.30
CA GLU A 233 27.04 -2.70 -11.94
C GLU A 233 27.06 -1.17 -11.97
N TRP A 234 26.57 -0.58 -13.07
CA TRP A 234 26.42 0.86 -13.18
C TRP A 234 25.57 1.44 -12.06
N ALA A 235 24.40 0.84 -11.78
CA ALA A 235 23.52 1.30 -10.70
C ALA A 235 24.23 1.26 -9.33
N GLY A 236 24.99 0.19 -9.06
CA GLY A 236 25.78 0.06 -7.84
C GLY A 236 26.91 1.09 -7.72
N GLN A 237 27.56 1.44 -8.84
CA GLN A 237 28.58 2.49 -8.88
C GLN A 237 27.97 3.88 -8.59
N GLN A 238 26.83 4.22 -9.18
CA GLN A 238 26.12 5.49 -8.91
C GLN A 238 25.75 5.60 -7.42
N LEU A 239 25.05 4.59 -6.89
CA LEU A 239 24.64 4.56 -5.48
C LEU A 239 25.83 4.64 -4.51
N SER A 240 26.96 4.04 -4.86
CA SER A 240 28.17 4.08 -4.03
C SER A 240 28.85 5.45 -4.06
N ALA A 241 28.80 6.15 -5.19
CA ALA A 241 29.36 7.49 -5.34
C ALA A 241 28.58 8.55 -4.55
N TRP A 242 27.30 8.32 -4.29
CA TRP A 242 26.41 9.26 -3.59
C TRP A 242 26.57 9.29 -2.07
N LYS A 243 27.34 8.37 -1.47
CA LYS A 243 27.41 8.21 -0.01
C LYS A 243 27.69 9.53 0.73
N PRO A 244 26.79 9.97 1.61
CA PRO A 244 27.20 10.57 2.87
C PRO A 244 27.76 9.46 3.77
N LEU A 245 28.74 9.78 4.62
CA LEU A 245 29.23 8.91 5.69
C LEU A 245 28.03 8.25 6.39
N ARG A 246 28.05 6.91 6.51
CA ARG A 246 27.07 6.18 7.33
C ARG A 246 27.10 6.78 8.74
N ALA A 247 26.04 7.49 9.13
CA ALA A 247 25.79 7.71 10.53
C ALA A 247 25.54 6.32 11.14
N ASN A 248 26.46 5.88 11.99
CA ASN A 248 26.30 4.69 12.81
C ASN A 248 25.04 4.85 13.66
N ALA A 249 23.93 4.24 13.24
CA ALA A 249 22.80 3.98 14.13
C ALA A 249 23.17 2.72 14.92
N ARG A 250 23.62 2.95 16.16
CA ARG A 250 23.53 1.96 17.24
C ARG A 250 22.07 1.75 17.62
#